data_AF-A0A531KM06-F1
#
_entry.id   AF-A0A531KM06-F1
#
_cell.length_a   1.000
_cell.length_b   1.000
_cell.length_c   1.000
_cell.angle_alpha   90.00
_cell.angle_beta   90.00
_cell.angle_gamma   90.00
#
_symmetry.space_group_name_H-M   'P 1'
#
loop_
_entity.id
_entity.type
_entity.pdbx_description
1 polymer ?
#
loop_
_entity_poly.entity_id
_entity_poly.type
_entity_poly.pdbx_seq_one_letter_code
_entity_poly.pdbx_strand_id
1 'polypeptide(L)'
;PASAGRLELGVLDCTIDGGTGYIVTSNKGVACTFRPHHGGPPEAYTGVISKLGVDVGRTHQGELIWAVLAATRDRGAGDLAGSYYGVNAEASLVTGGGANLLVGGLNSAFSLQPLNVQAQTGVNLAVAVTSLELIHSFK
;
A
#
# COMPACT_ATOMS: atom_id res chain seq x y z
N PRO A 1 -29.14 5.54 -1.36
CA PRO A 1 -27.91 4.74 -1.57
C PRO A 1 -27.46 4.10 -0.25
N ALA A 2 -27.46 2.77 -0.17
CA ALA A 2 -26.88 2.09 0.99
C ALA A 2 -25.37 2.36 0.96
N SER A 3 -24.85 3.07 1.95
CA SER A 3 -23.41 3.20 2.15
C SER A 3 -22.90 1.79 2.48
N ALA A 4 -22.35 1.08 1.49
CA ALA A 4 -21.58 -0.12 1.74
C ALA A 4 -20.34 0.32 2.51
N GLY A 5 -20.43 0.30 3.84
CA GLY A 5 -19.32 0.65 4.72
C GLY A 5 -18.15 -0.25 4.38
N ARG A 6 -16.99 0.33 4.07
CA ARG A 6 -15.77 -0.44 3.88
C ARG A 6 -15.29 -0.88 5.27
N LEU A 7 -15.12 -2.18 5.45
CA LEU A 7 -14.68 -2.78 6.70
C LEU A 7 -13.16 -2.84 6.72
N GLU A 8 -12.55 -2.39 7.81
CA GLU A 8 -11.11 -2.55 8.02
C GLU A 8 -10.79 -4.01 8.38
N LEU A 9 -9.98 -4.65 7.55
CA LEU A 9 -9.60 -6.05 7.69
C LEU A 9 -8.33 -6.24 8.52
N GLY A 10 -7.44 -5.25 8.51
CA GLY A 10 -6.11 -5.35 9.09
C GLY A 10 -5.20 -4.20 8.67
N VAL A 11 -3.92 -4.35 9.04
CA VAL A 11 -2.85 -3.45 8.67
C VAL A 11 -1.85 -4.17 7.77
N LEU A 12 -1.46 -3.53 6.67
CA LEU A 12 -0.35 -3.94 5.82
C LEU A 12 0.86 -3.05 6.15
N ASP A 13 1.85 -3.63 6.81
CA ASP A 13 3.10 -2.99 7.21
C ASP A 13 4.19 -3.32 6.22
N CYS A 14 4.82 -2.33 5.59
CA CYS A 14 5.81 -2.57 4.55
C CYS A 14 7.10 -1.77 4.79
N THR A 15 8.23 -2.47 4.74
CA THR A 15 9.57 -1.88 4.77
C THR A 15 10.11 -1.73 3.36
N ILE A 16 10.59 -0.54 3.01
CA ILE A 16 11.25 -0.24 1.75
C ILE A 16 12.70 -0.72 1.82
N ASP A 17 13.14 -1.47 0.82
CA ASP A 17 14.53 -1.87 0.69
C ASP A 17 15.46 -0.65 0.56
N GLY A 18 16.43 -0.55 1.49
CA GLY A 18 17.35 0.58 1.63
C GLY A 18 18.51 0.53 0.65
N GLY A 19 18.24 0.60 -0.65
CA GLY A 19 19.29 0.62 -1.68
C GLY A 19 19.93 2.00 -1.85
N THR A 20 21.27 2.07 -1.82
CA THR A 20 22.07 3.23 -2.26
C THR A 20 22.09 3.31 -3.79
N GLY A 21 20.98 3.72 -4.38
CA GLY A 21 20.87 3.92 -5.82
C GLY A 21 20.46 5.35 -6.14
N TYR A 22 21.30 6.08 -6.85
CA TYR A 22 20.91 7.30 -7.57
C TYR A 22 20.08 6.85 -8.76
N ILE A 23 18.76 6.74 -8.62
CA ILE A 23 17.94 6.25 -9.72
C ILE A 23 16.65 7.03 -9.81
N VAL A 24 16.59 7.79 -10.90
CA VAL A 24 15.39 8.28 -11.61
C VAL A 24 14.58 7.09 -12.16
N THR A 25 14.50 5.98 -11.42
CA THR A 25 13.62 4.85 -11.72
C THR A 25 12.60 4.78 -10.59
N SER A 26 11.34 4.92 -10.96
CA SER A 26 10.24 5.17 -10.05
C SER A 26 9.91 3.99 -9.14
N ASN A 27 10.61 2.85 -9.27
CA ASN A 27 10.24 1.58 -8.65
C ASN A 27 11.18 1.19 -7.48
N LYS A 28 10.61 0.73 -6.36
CA LYS A 28 11.36 0.22 -5.18
C LYS A 28 10.75 -1.09 -4.69
N GLY A 29 11.59 -2.04 -4.32
CA GLY A 29 11.15 -3.27 -3.64
C GLY A 29 10.69 -2.99 -2.21
N VAL A 30 9.70 -3.75 -1.76
CA VAL A 30 9.17 -3.74 -0.39
C VAL A 30 8.99 -5.17 0.13
N ALA A 31 9.22 -5.34 1.43
CA ALA A 31 8.79 -6.50 2.18
C ALA A 31 7.63 -6.09 3.09
N CYS A 32 6.55 -6.86 3.05
CA CYS A 32 5.29 -6.50 3.67
C CYS A 32 4.76 -7.61 4.59
N THR A 33 4.18 -7.23 5.71
CA THR A 33 3.47 -8.12 6.63
C THR A 33 2.05 -7.63 6.81
N PHE A 34 1.07 -8.43 6.40
CA PHE A 34 -0.32 -8.17 6.69
C PHE A 34 -0.71 -8.77 8.06
N ARG A 35 -1.37 -7.96 8.89
CA ARG A 35 -1.85 -8.33 10.23
C ARG A 35 -3.36 -8.14 10.31
N PRO A 36 -4.15 -9.24 10.34
CA PRO A 36 -5.61 -9.13 10.42
C PRO A 36 -6.08 -8.62 11.79
N HIS A 37 -7.07 -7.72 11.82
CA HIS A 37 -7.65 -7.22 13.08
C HIS A 37 -8.53 -8.25 13.80
N HIS A 38 -9.19 -9.12 13.04
CA HIS A 38 -10.15 -10.09 13.58
C HIS A 38 -9.52 -11.45 13.95
N GLY A 39 -8.19 -11.49 14.11
CA GLY A 39 -7.43 -12.70 14.38
C GLY A 39 -6.98 -13.43 13.10
N GLY A 40 -6.12 -14.43 13.28
CA GLY A 40 -5.46 -15.16 12.19
C GLY A 40 -3.95 -14.92 12.15
N PRO A 41 -3.18 -15.81 11.50
CA PRO A 41 -1.74 -15.65 11.38
C PRO A 41 -1.40 -14.42 10.51
N PRO A 42 -0.27 -13.75 10.77
CA PRO A 42 0.24 -12.74 9.86
C PRO A 42 0.63 -13.36 8.51
N GLU A 43 0.45 -12.61 7.43
CA GLU A 43 0.75 -13.06 6.07
C GLU A 43 1.90 -12.24 5.50
N ALA A 44 2.88 -12.92 4.90
CA ALA A 44 4.05 -12.29 4.31
C ALA A 44 3.82 -12.02 2.82
N TYR A 45 4.19 -10.81 2.39
CA TYR A 45 4.16 -10.40 1.01
C TYR A 45 5.48 -9.75 0.61
N THR A 46 5.83 -9.87 -0.65
CA THR A 46 6.84 -9.02 -1.30
C THR A 46 6.15 -8.15 -2.33
N GLY A 47 6.78 -7.05 -2.70
CA GLY A 47 6.17 -6.17 -3.68
C GLY A 47 7.12 -5.15 -4.27
N VAL A 48 6.56 -4.39 -5.21
CA VAL A 48 7.23 -3.27 -5.86
C VAL A 48 6.28 -2.08 -5.83
N ILE A 49 6.76 -0.94 -5.36
CA ILE A 49 6.02 0.32 -5.37
C ILE A 49 6.57 1.25 -6.42
N SER A 50 5.68 2.00 -7.06
CA SER A 50 6.03 3.16 -7.88
C SER A 50 5.79 4.45 -7.10
N LYS A 51 6.77 5.36 -7.09
CA LYS A 51 6.71 6.62 -6.34
C LYS A 51 6.75 7.84 -7.28
N LEU A 52 5.94 8.85 -6.98
CA LEU A 52 6.10 10.23 -7.45
C LEU A 52 6.53 11.10 -6.25
N GLY A 53 7.70 11.73 -6.31
CA GLY A 53 8.17 12.61 -5.25
C GLY A 53 9.59 13.12 -5.47
N VAL A 54 9.77 14.42 -5.25
CA VAL A 54 11.02 15.16 -5.45
C VAL A 54 11.71 15.33 -4.10
N ASP A 55 12.65 14.46 -3.77
CA ASP A 55 13.82 14.90 -3.00
C ASP A 55 14.96 13.92 -3.24
N VAL A 56 15.97 14.42 -3.93
CA VAL A 56 17.18 13.71 -4.36
C VAL A 56 18.11 13.64 -3.16
N GLY A 57 17.83 12.70 -2.26
CA GLY A 57 18.68 12.29 -1.15
C GLY A 57 18.62 10.77 -1.02
N ARG A 58 19.65 10.15 -0.42
CA ARG A 58 19.72 8.70 -0.20
C ARG A 58 18.34 8.17 0.23
N THR A 59 17.81 7.15 -0.45
CA THR A 59 16.59 6.49 0.03
C THR A 59 16.93 5.86 1.37
N HIS A 60 16.53 6.52 2.45
CA HIS A 60 16.61 5.94 3.79
C HIS A 60 15.60 4.79 3.87
N GLN A 61 15.90 3.78 4.68
CA GLN A 61 14.94 2.76 5.03
C GLN A 61 13.68 3.47 5.54
N GLY A 62 12.55 3.22 4.87
CA GLY A 62 11.28 3.88 5.16
C GLY A 62 10.20 2.83 5.36
N GLU A 63 9.25 3.14 6.24
CA GLU A 63 8.09 2.31 6.52
C GLU A 63 6.85 2.90 5.84
N LEU A 64 6.06 2.03 5.23
CA LEU A 64 4.76 2.35 4.63
C LEU A 64 3.73 1.49 5.33
N ILE A 65 2.79 2.14 6.02
CA ILE A 65 1.74 1.46 6.77
C ILE A 65 0.40 1.80 6.13
N TRP A 66 -0.36 0.78 5.77
CA TRP A 66 -1.69 0.92 5.20
C TRP A 66 -2.75 0.21 6.04
N ALA A 67 -3.89 0.87 6.28
CA ALA A 67 -5.12 0.18 6.61
C ALA A 67 -5.63 -0.55 5.36
N VAL A 68 -6.02 -1.81 5.52
CA VAL A 68 -6.58 -2.65 4.47
C VAL A 68 -8.09 -2.69 4.65
N LEU A 69 -8.84 -2.25 3.65
CA LEU A 69 -10.29 -2.19 3.70
C LEU A 69 -10.94 -2.98 2.55
N ALA A 70 -12.06 -3.65 2.82
CA ALA A 70 -12.87 -4.35 1.82
C ALA A 70 -14.38 -4.22 2.08
N ALA A 71 -15.22 -4.63 1.12
CA ALA A 71 -16.68 -4.62 1.27
C ALA A 71 -17.22 -5.78 2.13
N THR A 72 -16.46 -6.88 2.25
CA THR A 72 -16.80 -8.06 3.06
C THR A 72 -15.58 -8.46 3.91
N ARG A 73 -15.83 -9.26 4.95
CA ARG A 73 -14.78 -9.86 5.80
C ARG A 73 -14.21 -11.15 5.20
N ASP A 74 -14.94 -11.79 4.30
CA ASP A 74 -14.50 -13.01 3.65
C ASP A 74 -13.30 -12.74 2.75
N ARG A 75 -12.19 -13.41 3.08
CA ARG A 75 -10.95 -13.44 2.30
C ARG A 75 -10.20 -14.74 2.57
N GLY A 76 -9.51 -15.24 1.56
CA GLY A 76 -8.50 -16.28 1.68
C GLY A 76 -7.15 -15.73 2.14
N ALA A 77 -6.25 -16.65 2.51
CA ALA A 77 -4.84 -16.32 2.66
C ALA A 77 -4.25 -16.00 1.27
N GLY A 78 -3.48 -14.92 1.15
CA GLY A 78 -2.89 -14.51 -0.12
C GLY A 78 -3.75 -13.57 -0.96
N ASP A 79 -5.02 -13.32 -0.63
CA ASP A 79 -5.96 -12.53 -1.45
C ASP A 79 -5.54 -11.06 -1.67
N LEU A 80 -4.65 -10.53 -0.83
CA LEU A 80 -4.06 -9.20 -1.03
C LEU A 80 -3.07 -9.15 -2.20
N ALA A 81 -2.65 -10.29 -2.77
CA ALA A 81 -1.78 -10.30 -3.94
C ALA A 81 -2.48 -9.66 -5.14
N GLY A 82 -1.72 -8.96 -5.96
CA GLY A 82 -2.19 -8.25 -7.14
C GLY A 82 -1.69 -6.82 -7.21
N SER A 83 -2.12 -6.13 -8.27
CA SER A 83 -1.74 -4.76 -8.55
C SER A 83 -2.73 -3.79 -7.91
N TYR A 84 -2.21 -2.71 -7.35
CA TYR A 84 -2.94 -1.62 -6.73
C TYR A 84 -2.54 -0.31 -7.38
N TYR A 85 -3.53 0.52 -7.66
CA TYR A 85 -3.33 1.79 -8.34
C TYR A 85 -3.96 2.91 -7.54
N GLY A 86 -3.29 4.07 -7.53
CA GLY A 86 -3.82 5.29 -6.96
C GLY A 86 -5.13 5.67 -7.67
N VAL A 87 -6.10 6.14 -6.91
CA VAL A 87 -7.40 6.64 -7.45
C VAL A 87 -7.25 7.80 -8.45
N ASN A 88 -6.05 8.36 -8.57
CA ASN A 88 -5.62 9.43 -9.45
C ASN A 88 -4.80 8.94 -10.66
N ALA A 89 -4.49 7.63 -10.78
CA ALA A 89 -3.64 7.08 -11.84
C ALA A 89 -4.40 6.85 -13.17
N GLU A 90 -5.69 6.48 -13.14
CA GLU A 90 -6.51 6.26 -14.34
C GLU A 90 -7.97 5.96 -13.95
N ALA A 91 -8.86 6.96 -13.96
CA ALA A 91 -10.31 6.87 -14.24
C ALA A 91 -11.09 8.07 -13.65
N SER A 92 -11.64 8.91 -14.53
CA SER A 92 -12.53 10.03 -14.23
C SER A 92 -13.93 9.62 -13.69
N LEU A 93 -14.03 8.67 -12.75
CA LEU A 93 -15.34 8.22 -12.23
C LEU A 93 -15.44 8.09 -10.70
N VAL A 94 -14.42 8.46 -9.92
CA VAL A 94 -14.52 8.47 -8.46
C VAL A 94 -14.80 9.90 -7.97
N THR A 95 -16.06 10.18 -7.72
CA THR A 95 -16.50 11.36 -6.99
C THR A 95 -16.26 11.14 -5.50
N GLY A 96 -15.22 11.77 -4.96
CA GLY A 96 -15.09 12.05 -3.53
C GLY A 96 -13.85 11.49 -2.86
N GLY A 97 -12.92 12.39 -2.53
CA GLY A 97 -11.86 12.19 -1.55
C GLY A 97 -10.45 12.23 -2.13
N GLY A 98 -9.78 13.38 -2.02
CA GLY A 98 -8.37 13.57 -2.39
C GLY A 98 -7.37 12.87 -1.47
N ALA A 99 -7.62 11.60 -1.14
CA ALA A 99 -6.72 10.77 -0.35
C ALA A 99 -5.79 9.97 -1.29
N ASN A 100 -4.52 9.80 -0.90
CA ASN A 100 -3.56 8.90 -1.55
C ASN A 100 -3.95 7.43 -1.31
N LEU A 101 -5.10 7.02 -1.84
CA LEU A 101 -5.68 5.70 -1.68
C LEU A 101 -5.28 4.80 -2.84
N LEU A 102 -4.85 3.58 -2.54
CA LEU A 102 -4.65 2.55 -3.56
C LEU A 102 -5.84 1.58 -3.57
N VAL A 103 -6.25 1.14 -4.76
CA VAL A 103 -7.34 0.15 -4.94
C VAL A 103 -6.84 -0.96 -5.85
N GLY A 104 -7.12 -2.22 -5.50
CA GLY A 104 -6.57 -3.36 -6.21
C GLY A 104 -6.72 -4.69 -5.49
N GLY A 105 -5.73 -5.56 -5.69
CA GLY A 105 -5.73 -6.94 -5.20
C GLY A 105 -6.68 -7.84 -6.00
N LEU A 106 -7.04 -8.99 -5.45
CA LEU A 106 -7.92 -9.95 -6.11
C LEU A 106 -9.27 -9.31 -6.48
N ASN A 107 -9.59 -9.27 -7.77
CA ASN A 107 -10.81 -8.66 -8.34
C ASN A 107 -11.06 -7.18 -7.92
N SER A 108 -10.02 -6.41 -7.59
CA SER A 108 -10.15 -5.03 -7.09
C SER A 108 -10.99 -4.92 -5.81
N ALA A 109 -11.04 -5.98 -5.00
CA ALA A 109 -11.86 -6.06 -3.80
C ALA A 109 -11.29 -5.28 -2.60
N PHE A 110 -10.03 -4.84 -2.68
CA PHE A 110 -9.29 -4.26 -1.56
C PHE A 110 -8.90 -2.81 -1.82
N SER A 111 -8.76 -2.07 -0.72
CA SER A 111 -8.33 -0.69 -0.73
C SER A 111 -7.32 -0.44 0.39
N LEU A 112 -6.20 0.19 0.06
CA LEU A 112 -5.10 0.49 0.97
C LEU A 112 -5.10 1.99 1.30
N GLN A 113 -5.49 2.33 2.52
CA GLN A 113 -5.48 3.70 3.02
C GLN A 113 -4.18 3.95 3.80
N PRO A 114 -3.35 4.93 3.39
CA PRO A 114 -2.15 5.25 4.13
C PRO A 114 -2.54 5.69 5.53
N LEU A 115 -1.98 5.01 6.53
CA LEU A 115 -2.01 5.52 7.88
C LEU A 115 -0.95 6.61 7.94
N ASN A 116 -1.31 7.81 8.40
CA ASN A 116 -0.42 8.96 8.46
C ASN A 116 0.72 8.71 9.46
N VAL A 117 1.72 7.92 9.09
CA VAL A 117 3.02 7.91 9.73
C VAL A 117 3.88 8.96 9.02
N GLN A 118 3.82 10.18 9.54
CA GLN A 118 4.95 11.10 9.37
C GLN A 118 6.15 10.42 10.03
N ALA A 119 6.88 9.63 9.25
CA ALA A 119 8.12 9.02 9.70
C ALA A 119 9.03 10.15 10.17
N GLN A 120 9.32 10.15 11.46
CA GLN A 120 10.12 11.12 12.19
C GLN A 120 11.61 11.01 11.78
N THR A 121 11.93 11.19 10.51
CA THR A 121 13.31 11.20 10.00
C THR A 121 13.87 12.62 9.84
N GLY A 122 13.15 13.66 10.30
CA GLY A 122 13.60 15.06 10.17
C GLY A 122 13.64 15.58 8.73
N VAL A 123 13.19 14.77 7.76
CA VAL A 123 13.05 15.09 6.35
C VAL A 123 11.58 14.93 5.99
N ASN A 124 10.94 15.99 5.49
CA ASN A 124 9.57 15.97 4.99
C ASN A 124 9.51 15.12 3.69
N LEU A 125 9.54 13.79 3.84
CA LEU A 125 9.39 12.86 2.71
C LEU A 125 7.90 12.73 2.36
N ALA A 126 7.43 13.63 1.49
CA ALA A 126 6.14 13.50 0.82
C ALA A 126 6.26 12.45 -0.30
N VAL A 127 6.27 11.17 0.08
CA VAL A 127 6.24 10.08 -0.90
C VAL A 127 4.79 9.83 -1.31
N ALA A 128 4.43 10.20 -2.54
CA ALA A 128 3.19 9.73 -3.15
C ALA A 128 3.45 8.37 -3.81
N VAL A 129 2.90 7.30 -3.23
CA VAL A 129 2.88 5.98 -3.88
C VAL A 129 1.76 5.99 -4.92
N THR A 130 2.10 5.75 -6.19
CA THR A 130 1.14 5.73 -7.29
C THR A 130 0.66 4.34 -7.64
N SER A 131 1.51 3.33 -7.45
CA SER A 131 1.13 1.94 -7.60
C SER A 131 1.92 1.04 -6.65
N LEU A 132 1.34 -0.11 -6.33
CA LEU A 132 1.93 -1.19 -5.56
C LEU A 132 1.54 -2.52 -6.21
N GLU A 133 2.52 -3.39 -6.44
CA GLU A 133 2.27 -4.79 -6.79
C GLU A 133 2.64 -5.66 -5.59
N LEU A 134 1.74 -6.55 -5.19
CA LEU A 134 1.94 -7.50 -4.09
C LEU A 134 1.95 -8.94 -4.59
N ILE A 135 2.89 -9.71 -4.07
CA ILE A 135 3.02 -11.15 -4.29
C ILE A 135 3.02 -11.83 -2.93
N HIS A 136 2.12 -12.80 -2.75
CA HIS A 136 2.08 -13.59 -1.52
C HIS A 136 3.34 -14.46 -1.41
N SER A 137 4.05 -14.35 -0.30
CA SER A 137 5.27 -15.10 -0.04
C SER A 137 4.95 -16.38 0.72
N PHE A 138 5.07 -17.52 0.03
CA PHE A 138 5.05 -18.82 0.66
C PHE A 138 6.44 -19.09 1.23
N LYS A 139 6.61 -18.95 2.55
CA LYS A 139 7.82 -19.42 3.22
C LYS A 139 7.73 -20.94 3.42
#